data_AF-A0A950C2Y8-F1
#
_entry.id   AF-A0A950C2Y8-F1
#
_cell.length_a   1.000
_cell.length_b   1.000
_cell.length_c   1.000
_cell.angle_alpha   90.00
_cell.angle_beta   90.00
_cell.angle_gamma   90.00
#
_symmetry.space_group_name_H-M   'P 1'
#
loop_
_entity.id
_entity.type
_entity.pdbx_description
1 polymer ?
#
loop_
_entity_poly.entity_id
_entity_poly.type
_entity_poly.pdbx_seq_one_letter_code
_entity_poly.pdbx_strand_id
1 'polypeptide(L)'
;MRTFHIGGVATRGVEEKDVKSKRDGKVKFVGINIVTNDEGKQIALSRNGEIQILDAKGRELEKYDVPDGAAMIVHDGQQINRGQMLCEWDPHNIPILAEVGGKVRFDDVVEGETMKVETDPSGHVRRTIIEHKGDLHPQIVIEDSEGKTLDYKYVPERASIEVDAGQMISAGTLLAKTPREVGGTQDITGGLPRVTELFEARRPKEPAVIAEIDGRVELLDEKRRGKRTIIVRNESGIEREHLVPHGKYLRVHGSDRVRAGDPLVEGPLVPHDILRISGEEAVQRYLLREIQNVYRSQRVEIDDKHLEIIIAQMLRKVRVESVGDTGLLPGSVIDKFEFRRVNQELMSCVKIKDHGETEYRLGDIVPHDHFEQENLRIESNGGKKAEWIRTKPAAASTQLLGITKAAVQSDSFISAASFQETTKVLTEAALAGKVDYLVGLKENVILGHLVPAGTGFKAHLDAEVRIHPEALEALAEKGPAYARYRDEAHATAGKE
;
A
#
# COMPACT_ATOMS: atom_id res chain seq x y z
N MET A 1 0.66 3.25 -30.22
CA MET A 1 0.80 3.49 -31.69
C MET A 1 -0.22 4.47 -32.25
N ARG A 2 -1.53 4.40 -31.91
CA ARG A 2 -2.55 5.34 -32.44
C ARG A 2 -2.39 6.80 -31.95
N THR A 3 -1.91 7.01 -30.72
CA THR A 3 -1.65 8.35 -30.13
C THR A 3 -0.35 9.01 -30.59
N PHE A 4 0.63 8.24 -31.09
CA PHE A 4 1.89 8.80 -31.62
C PHE A 4 1.71 9.69 -32.85
N HIS A 5 0.54 9.63 -33.51
CA HIS A 5 0.21 10.42 -34.69
C HIS A 5 -0.50 11.74 -34.35
N ILE A 6 -0.89 11.95 -33.10
CA ILE A 6 -1.54 13.19 -32.65
C ILE A 6 -0.43 14.07 -32.07
N GLY A 7 0.33 14.72 -32.95
CA GLY A 7 1.36 15.66 -32.54
C GLY A 7 0.78 16.74 -31.62
N GLY A 8 1.32 16.82 -30.41
CA GLY A 8 1.59 18.10 -29.74
C GLY A 8 0.43 18.90 -29.14
N VAL A 9 -0.80 18.40 -29.02
CA VAL A 9 -1.86 19.14 -28.29
C VAL A 9 -2.07 18.56 -26.90
N ALA A 10 -1.18 18.95 -25.98
CA ALA A 10 -1.40 18.81 -24.54
C ALA A 10 -2.64 19.63 -24.16
N THR A 11 -3.78 18.95 -23.95
CA THR A 11 -4.94 19.59 -23.36
C THR A 11 -4.70 19.68 -21.86
N ARG A 12 -4.34 20.88 -21.39
CA ARG A 12 -4.20 21.16 -19.95
C ARG A 12 -5.60 20.98 -19.33
N GLY A 13 -5.73 20.02 -18.41
CA GLY A 13 -6.93 19.94 -17.58
C GLY A 13 -7.15 21.27 -16.89
N VAL A 14 -8.38 21.75 -16.84
CA VAL A 14 -8.72 22.96 -16.07
C VAL A 14 -8.49 22.62 -14.60
N GLU A 15 -7.46 23.17 -14.00
CA GLU A 15 -7.22 23.02 -12.56
C GLU A 15 -8.33 23.77 -11.82
N GLU A 16 -9.01 23.07 -10.90
CA GLU A 16 -10.03 23.67 -10.05
C GLU A 16 -9.34 24.67 -9.10
N LYS A 17 -9.78 25.93 -9.18
CA LYS A 17 -9.25 27.06 -8.39
C LYS A 17 -10.25 27.59 -7.36
N ASP A 18 -11.47 27.09 -7.41
CA ASP A 18 -12.57 27.52 -6.57
C ASP A 18 -13.50 26.34 -6.24
N VAL A 19 -14.16 26.43 -5.08
CA VAL A 19 -15.30 25.57 -4.75
C VAL A 19 -16.58 26.39 -4.82
N LYS A 20 -17.60 25.85 -5.51
CA LYS A 20 -18.95 26.41 -5.54
C LYS A 20 -19.96 25.40 -5.02
N SER A 21 -20.93 25.86 -4.24
CA SER A 21 -21.99 24.98 -3.75
C SER A 21 -22.93 24.58 -4.89
N LYS A 22 -23.39 23.32 -4.90
CA LYS A 22 -24.36 22.85 -5.91
C LYS A 22 -25.80 22.95 -5.40
N ARG A 23 -26.02 23.31 -4.14
CA ARG A 23 -27.33 23.40 -3.47
C ARG A 23 -27.45 24.66 -2.62
N ASP A 24 -28.68 25.02 -2.28
CA ASP A 24 -28.95 26.05 -1.29
C ASP A 24 -28.85 25.44 0.11
N GLY A 25 -28.39 26.23 1.09
CA GLY A 25 -28.26 25.73 2.46
C GLY A 25 -27.55 26.69 3.39
N LYS A 26 -27.30 26.21 4.61
CA LYS A 26 -26.54 26.93 5.63
C LYS A 26 -25.13 26.37 5.70
N VAL A 27 -24.13 27.24 5.60
CA VAL A 27 -22.70 26.89 5.73
C VAL A 27 -22.41 26.52 7.18
N LYS A 28 -21.65 25.44 7.38
CA LYS A 28 -21.05 25.08 8.66
C LYS A 28 -19.59 24.72 8.46
N PHE A 29 -18.71 25.37 9.21
CA PHE A 29 -17.30 25.03 9.24
C PHE A 29 -17.04 23.90 10.23
N VAL A 30 -16.26 22.91 9.80
CA VAL A 30 -15.83 21.79 10.64
C VAL A 30 -14.32 21.70 10.55
N GLY A 31 -13.63 21.91 11.68
CA GLY A 31 -12.17 21.83 11.73
C GLY A 31 -11.44 22.93 10.93
N ILE A 32 -12.10 24.05 10.61
CA ILE A 32 -11.50 25.19 9.91
C ILE A 32 -11.05 26.25 10.93
N ASN A 33 -9.76 26.58 10.91
CA ASN A 33 -9.21 27.73 11.62
C ASN A 33 -9.01 28.85 10.59
N ILE A 34 -9.61 30.02 10.82
CA ILE A 34 -9.54 31.15 9.90
C ILE A 34 -8.78 32.29 10.58
N VAL A 35 -7.86 32.89 9.85
CA VAL A 35 -7.17 34.13 10.24
C VAL A 35 -7.42 35.21 9.21
N THR A 36 -7.37 36.46 9.65
CA THR A 36 -7.42 37.62 8.75
C THR A 36 -6.00 38.09 8.51
N ASN A 37 -5.56 38.05 7.25
CA ASN A 37 -4.23 38.52 6.88
C ASN A 37 -4.17 40.06 6.79
N ASP A 38 -2.97 40.60 6.50
CA ASP A 38 -2.74 42.04 6.35
C ASP A 38 -3.57 42.69 5.21
N GLU A 39 -4.03 41.91 4.24
CA GLU A 39 -4.88 42.35 3.12
C GLU A 39 -6.39 42.34 3.48
N GLY A 40 -6.75 41.94 4.71
CA GLY A 40 -8.15 41.81 5.15
C GLY A 40 -8.87 40.56 4.61
N LYS A 41 -8.16 39.63 3.96
CA LYS A 41 -8.73 38.37 3.47
C LYS A 41 -8.78 37.34 4.60
N GLN A 42 -9.86 36.57 4.64
CA GLN A 42 -10.00 35.42 5.53
C GLN A 42 -9.31 34.21 4.92
N ILE A 43 -8.21 33.78 5.51
CA ILE A 43 -7.41 32.66 5.03
C ILE A 43 -7.61 31.47 5.97
N ALA A 44 -7.92 30.30 5.40
CA ALA A 44 -7.99 29.05 6.14
C ALA A 44 -6.57 28.53 6.43
N LEU A 45 -6.26 28.29 7.70
CA LEU A 45 -5.01 27.65 8.18
C LEU A 45 -5.22 26.16 8.52
N SER A 46 -6.34 25.59 8.10
CA SER A 46 -6.71 24.21 8.43
C SER A 46 -6.35 23.25 7.32
N ARG A 47 -5.56 22.21 7.65
CA ARG A 47 -5.17 21.16 6.71
C ARG A 47 -6.25 20.11 6.43
N ASN A 48 -7.19 19.93 7.38
CA ASN A 48 -8.33 18.99 7.27
C ASN A 48 -9.67 19.71 7.51
N GLY A 49 -9.75 20.98 7.11
CA GLY A 49 -10.95 21.78 7.28
C GLY A 49 -12.00 21.43 6.24
N GLU A 50 -13.27 21.38 6.64
CA GLU A 50 -14.37 21.03 5.75
C GLU A 50 -15.50 22.06 5.83
N ILE A 51 -16.04 22.43 4.68
CA ILE A 51 -17.27 23.20 4.57
C ILE A 51 -18.42 22.23 4.35
N GLN A 52 -19.33 22.19 5.32
CA GLN A 52 -20.58 21.44 5.21
C GLN A 52 -21.72 22.38 4.84
N ILE A 53 -22.57 21.96 3.91
CA ILE A 53 -23.81 22.65 3.58
C ILE A 53 -24.97 21.89 4.22
N LEU A 54 -25.70 22.55 5.11
CA LEU A 54 -26.79 21.98 5.89
C LEU A 54 -28.16 22.40 5.36
N ASP A 55 -29.16 21.51 5.49
CA ASP A 55 -30.57 21.84 5.27
C ASP A 55 -31.17 22.63 6.45
N ALA A 56 -32.44 23.08 6.30
CA ALA A 56 -33.16 23.80 7.35
C ALA A 56 -33.39 23.00 8.66
N LYS A 57 -33.17 21.67 8.62
CA LYS A 57 -33.28 20.76 9.77
C LYS A 57 -31.90 20.36 10.33
N GLY A 58 -30.82 20.94 9.82
CA GLY A 58 -29.44 20.67 10.26
C GLY A 58 -28.83 19.38 9.70
N ARG A 59 -29.41 18.77 8.67
CA ARG A 59 -28.83 17.59 8.00
C ARG A 59 -27.80 18.00 6.95
N GLU A 60 -26.70 17.26 6.86
CA GLU A 60 -25.65 17.46 5.85
C GLU A 60 -26.18 17.13 4.45
N LEU A 61 -26.08 18.11 3.54
CA LEU A 61 -26.43 17.97 2.13
C LEU A 61 -25.19 17.77 1.26
N GLU A 62 -24.13 18.51 1.54
CA GLU A 62 -22.86 18.52 0.81
C GLU A 62 -21.70 18.74 1.78
N LYS A 63 -20.53 18.23 1.39
CA LYS A 63 -19.28 18.37 2.10
C LYS A 63 -18.17 18.68 1.10
N TYR A 64 -17.35 19.66 1.43
CA TYR A 64 -16.23 20.13 0.62
C TYR A 64 -14.98 20.26 1.49
N ASP A 65 -13.90 19.63 1.07
CA ASP A 65 -12.60 19.77 1.72
C ASP A 65 -12.00 21.14 1.37
N VAL A 66 -11.47 21.86 2.35
CA VAL A 66 -10.85 23.17 2.19
C VAL A 66 -9.32 23.01 2.20
N PRO A 67 -8.63 23.37 1.10
CA PRO A 67 -7.18 23.38 1.08
C PRO A 67 -6.58 24.38 2.06
N ASP A 68 -5.39 24.08 2.56
CA ASP A 68 -4.59 25.02 3.36
C ASP A 68 -4.26 26.27 2.53
N GLY A 69 -4.47 27.43 3.13
CA GLY A 69 -4.32 28.74 2.51
C GLY A 69 -5.40 29.13 1.51
N ALA A 70 -6.53 28.42 1.47
CA ALA A 70 -7.69 28.88 0.71
C ALA A 70 -8.24 30.18 1.30
N ALA A 71 -8.56 31.15 0.44
CA ALA A 71 -9.27 32.35 0.80
C ALA A 71 -10.77 32.04 0.91
N MET A 72 -11.33 32.25 2.09
CA MET A 72 -12.71 32.00 2.43
C MET A 72 -13.57 33.18 1.97
N ILE A 73 -14.58 32.90 1.13
CA ILE A 73 -15.52 33.89 0.60
C ILE A 73 -16.79 33.96 1.47
N VAL A 74 -17.09 32.87 2.17
CA VAL A 74 -18.26 32.73 3.05
C VAL A 74 -17.85 32.70 4.52
N HIS A 75 -18.81 32.95 5.41
CA HIS A 75 -18.63 32.87 6.86
C HIS A 75 -19.43 31.71 7.48
N ASP A 76 -19.02 31.25 8.67
CA ASP A 76 -19.72 30.17 9.37
C ASP A 76 -21.17 30.57 9.69
N GLY A 77 -22.10 29.68 9.39
CA GLY A 77 -23.54 29.91 9.57
C GLY A 77 -24.21 30.78 8.49
N GLN A 78 -23.49 31.20 7.44
CA GLN A 78 -24.06 31.97 6.34
C GLN A 78 -25.06 31.15 5.52
N GLN A 79 -26.18 31.78 5.14
CA GLN A 79 -27.12 31.20 4.17
C GLN A 79 -26.60 31.44 2.75
N ILE A 80 -26.50 30.39 1.94
CA ILE A 80 -25.95 30.45 0.59
C ILE A 80 -26.94 29.92 -0.44
N ASN A 81 -26.79 30.41 -1.67
CA ASN A 81 -27.54 29.94 -2.82
C ASN A 81 -26.69 29.00 -3.69
N ARG A 82 -27.37 28.17 -4.50
CA ARG A 82 -26.74 27.31 -5.49
C ARG A 82 -25.85 28.11 -6.43
N GLY A 83 -24.61 27.63 -6.60
CA GLY A 83 -23.58 28.23 -7.45
C GLY A 83 -22.74 29.28 -6.74
N GLN A 84 -23.02 29.62 -5.48
CA GLN A 84 -22.23 30.55 -4.70
C GLN A 84 -20.84 29.97 -4.41
N MET A 85 -19.81 30.80 -4.57
CA MET A 85 -18.42 30.47 -4.27
C MET A 85 -18.20 30.39 -2.76
N LEU A 86 -17.55 29.33 -2.31
CA LEU A 86 -17.27 29.06 -0.90
C LEU A 86 -15.85 29.49 -0.53
N CYS A 87 -14.87 29.06 -1.33
CA CYS A 87 -13.47 29.41 -1.18
C CYS A 87 -12.73 29.39 -2.53
N GLU A 88 -11.60 30.09 -2.58
CA GLU A 88 -10.68 30.14 -3.72
C GLU A 88 -9.24 29.88 -3.28
N TRP A 89 -8.41 29.31 -4.15
CA TRP A 89 -6.99 29.09 -3.88
C TRP A 89 -6.15 29.16 -5.16
N ASP A 90 -4.83 29.26 -5.00
CA ASP A 90 -3.90 29.18 -6.14
C ASP A 90 -3.72 27.70 -6.56
N PRO A 91 -4.15 27.30 -7.76
CA PRO A 91 -4.01 25.92 -8.22
C PRO A 91 -2.58 25.54 -8.59
N HIS A 92 -1.68 26.51 -8.76
CA HIS A 92 -0.30 26.27 -9.20
C HIS A 92 0.70 26.26 -8.05
N ASN A 93 0.30 26.70 -6.85
CA ASN A 93 1.20 26.83 -5.72
C ASN A 93 0.58 26.25 -4.44
N ILE A 94 1.42 25.72 -3.57
CA ILE A 94 1.09 25.37 -2.19
C ILE A 94 1.62 26.52 -1.32
N PRO A 95 0.74 27.33 -0.70
CA PRO A 95 1.16 28.39 0.18
C PRO A 95 1.68 27.82 1.50
N ILE A 96 2.72 28.45 2.05
CA ILE A 96 3.23 28.22 3.41
C ILE A 96 2.93 29.48 4.19
N LEU A 97 2.01 29.40 5.14
CA LEU A 97 1.46 30.55 5.86
C LEU A 97 1.96 30.59 7.31
N ALA A 98 2.02 31.80 7.86
CA ALA A 98 2.28 32.02 9.28
C ALA A 98 1.01 31.78 10.12
N GLU A 99 1.10 30.98 11.18
CA GLU A 99 -0.04 30.79 12.11
C GLU A 99 -0.12 31.90 13.17
N VAL A 100 1.02 32.52 13.47
CA VAL A 100 1.18 33.56 14.48
C VAL A 100 1.92 34.76 13.89
N GLY A 101 1.63 35.94 14.41
CA GLY A 101 2.40 37.15 14.07
C GLY A 101 3.69 37.24 14.88
N GLY A 102 4.73 37.82 14.28
CA GLY A 102 6.03 37.97 14.92
C GLY A 102 7.11 38.43 13.95
N LYS A 103 8.36 38.36 14.41
CA LYS A 103 9.54 38.71 13.62
C LYS A 103 10.08 37.46 12.91
N VAL A 104 10.31 37.57 11.61
CA VAL A 104 10.87 36.48 10.79
C VAL A 104 12.37 36.31 11.05
N ARG A 105 12.81 35.09 11.32
CA ARG A 105 14.21 34.66 11.32
C ARG A 105 14.37 33.46 10.39
N PHE A 106 15.44 33.46 9.62
CA PHE A 106 15.80 32.31 8.81
C PHE A 106 16.74 31.38 9.57
N ASP A 107 16.52 30.09 9.46
CA ASP A 107 17.34 29.04 10.07
C ASP A 107 17.63 27.96 9.03
N ASP A 108 18.90 27.56 8.91
CA ASP A 108 19.42 26.72 7.81
C ASP A 108 19.13 27.24 6.38
N VAL A 109 18.75 28.51 6.21
CA VAL A 109 18.61 29.19 4.90
C VAL A 109 19.88 29.99 4.62
N VAL A 110 20.79 29.42 3.83
CA VAL A 110 22.11 29.99 3.52
C VAL A 110 22.21 30.20 2.02
N GLU A 111 22.52 31.43 1.62
CA GLU A 111 22.70 31.79 0.22
C GLU A 111 23.88 31.01 -0.40
N GLY A 112 23.64 30.40 -1.56
CA GLY A 112 24.61 29.57 -2.29
C GLY A 112 24.67 28.10 -1.85
N GLU A 113 24.24 27.78 -0.62
CA GLU A 113 24.17 26.40 -0.13
C GLU A 113 22.76 25.83 -0.16
N THR A 114 21.80 26.47 0.51
CA THR A 114 20.41 26.00 0.57
C THR A 114 19.42 26.94 -0.12
N MET A 115 19.82 28.17 -0.41
CA MET A 115 19.01 29.17 -1.10
C MET A 115 19.75 29.76 -2.29
N LYS A 116 19.05 29.92 -3.41
CA LYS A 116 19.48 30.70 -4.56
C LYS A 116 18.70 32.01 -4.63
N VAL A 117 19.42 33.11 -4.78
CA VAL A 117 18.85 34.43 -5.00
C VAL A 117 19.01 34.78 -6.48
N GLU A 118 17.89 35.04 -7.15
CA GLU A 118 17.86 35.51 -8.54
C GLU A 118 17.20 36.88 -8.58
N THR A 119 17.81 37.83 -9.28
CA THR A 119 17.22 39.15 -9.49
C THR A 119 16.67 39.21 -10.91
N ASP A 120 15.35 39.36 -11.04
CA ASP A 120 14.71 39.55 -12.33
C ASP A 120 15.12 40.89 -12.95
N PRO A 121 15.04 41.05 -14.29
CA PRO A 121 15.32 42.31 -14.97
C PRO A 121 14.45 43.50 -14.50
N SER A 122 13.32 43.21 -13.85
CA SER A 122 12.42 44.18 -13.21
C SER A 122 12.89 44.65 -11.82
N GLY A 123 13.99 44.12 -11.31
CA GLY A 123 14.53 44.40 -9.97
C GLY A 123 13.88 43.57 -8.86
N HIS A 124 12.98 42.65 -9.18
CA HIS A 124 12.39 41.74 -8.19
C HIS A 124 13.40 40.67 -7.77
N VAL A 125 13.59 40.50 -6.47
CA VAL A 125 14.50 39.49 -5.91
C VAL A 125 13.69 38.24 -5.59
N ARG A 126 14.00 37.14 -6.28
CA ARG A 126 13.38 35.83 -6.06
C ARG A 126 14.33 34.93 -5.27
N ARG A 127 13.89 34.50 -4.11
CA ARG A 127 14.64 33.59 -3.22
C ARG A 127 14.06 32.19 -3.35
N THR A 128 14.81 31.24 -3.91
CA THR A 128 14.35 29.87 -4.11
C THR A 128 15.21 28.90 -3.34
N ILE A 129 14.62 28.01 -2.54
CA ILE A 129 15.36 26.93 -1.90
C ILE A 129 15.83 25.94 -2.97
N ILE A 130 17.13 25.65 -2.97
CA ILE A 130 17.75 24.70 -3.90
C ILE A 130 17.95 23.35 -3.24
N GLU A 131 18.09 22.32 -4.08
CA GLU A 131 18.51 21.00 -3.63
C GLU A 131 19.91 21.12 -3.00
N HIS A 132 20.03 20.65 -1.76
CA HIS A 132 21.24 20.77 -0.96
C HIS A 132 21.57 19.43 -0.31
N LYS A 133 22.86 19.14 -0.14
CA LYS A 133 23.33 17.90 0.45
C LYS A 133 23.90 18.19 1.83
N GLY A 134 23.41 17.54 2.87
CA GLY A 134 23.92 17.69 4.23
C GLY A 134 22.83 17.61 5.31
N ASP A 135 23.12 18.18 6.47
CA ASP A 135 22.22 18.23 7.63
C ASP A 135 21.46 19.59 7.75
N LEU A 136 21.56 20.45 6.73
CA LEU A 136 20.84 21.72 6.67
C LEU A 136 19.37 21.47 6.33
N HIS A 137 18.49 22.22 6.98
CA HIS A 137 17.04 22.04 6.93
C HIS A 137 16.32 23.39 6.88
N PRO A 138 16.26 24.05 5.71
CA PRO A 138 15.70 25.38 5.54
C PRO A 138 14.35 25.55 6.22
N GLN A 139 14.28 26.50 7.15
CA GLN A 139 13.07 26.83 7.88
C GLN A 139 12.97 28.32 8.19
N ILE A 140 11.73 28.80 8.24
CA ILE A 140 11.36 30.15 8.61
C ILE A 140 10.82 30.11 10.03
N VAL A 141 11.54 30.73 10.95
CA VAL A 141 11.20 30.83 12.37
C VAL A 141 10.51 32.17 12.63
N ILE A 142 9.46 32.16 13.43
CA ILE A 142 8.72 33.35 13.87
C ILE A 142 9.02 33.57 15.34
N GLU A 143 9.52 34.75 15.69
CA GLU A 143 9.95 35.11 17.04
C GLU A 143 9.12 36.25 17.63
N ASP A 144 9.02 36.27 18.96
CA ASP A 144 8.45 37.42 19.68
C ASP A 144 9.45 38.59 19.78
N SER A 145 9.03 39.67 20.43
CA SER A 145 9.87 40.84 20.69
C SER A 145 11.07 40.56 21.61
N GLU A 146 11.05 39.46 22.36
CA GLU A 146 12.11 39.03 23.28
C GLU A 146 13.08 38.01 22.64
N GLY A 147 12.85 37.62 21.37
CA GLY A 147 13.65 36.66 20.64
C GLY A 147 13.31 35.19 20.94
N LYS A 148 12.17 34.93 21.58
CA LYS A 148 11.68 33.56 21.79
C LYS A 148 10.95 33.09 20.55
N THR A 149 11.27 31.87 20.10
CA THR A 149 10.56 31.21 18.99
C THR A 149 9.10 30.94 19.36
N LEU A 150 8.18 31.53 18.60
CA LEU A 150 6.73 31.34 18.71
C LEU A 150 6.25 30.20 17.81
N ASP A 151 6.77 30.12 16.58
CA ASP A 151 6.41 29.12 15.58
C ASP A 151 7.57 28.95 14.58
N TYR A 152 7.57 27.87 13.81
CA TYR A 152 8.52 27.67 12.72
C TYR A 152 7.86 26.86 11.60
N LYS A 153 8.18 27.22 10.35
CA LYS A 153 7.66 26.58 9.14
C LYS A 153 8.81 26.10 8.26
N TYR A 154 8.78 24.82 7.91
CA TYR A 154 9.74 24.26 6.98
C TYR A 154 9.52 24.75 5.56
N VAL A 155 10.61 25.06 4.87
CA VAL A 155 10.57 25.48 3.47
C VAL A 155 11.17 24.35 2.63
N PRO A 156 10.36 23.63 1.84
CA PRO A 156 10.84 22.52 1.03
C PRO A 156 11.70 23.01 -0.13
N GLU A 157 12.38 22.08 -0.79
CA GLU A 157 13.13 22.38 -2.00
C GLU A 157 12.21 22.95 -3.09
N ARG A 158 12.74 23.86 -3.92
CA ARG A 158 12.05 24.61 -4.97
C ARG A 158 11.00 25.61 -4.49
N ALA A 159 10.73 25.71 -3.19
CA ALA A 159 9.88 26.77 -2.67
C ALA A 159 10.53 28.14 -2.84
N SER A 160 9.72 29.12 -3.25
CA SER A 160 10.09 30.52 -3.30
C SER A 160 9.71 31.20 -1.98
N ILE A 161 10.67 31.81 -1.29
CA ILE A 161 10.44 32.58 -0.06
C ILE A 161 9.93 33.98 -0.44
N GLU A 162 8.83 34.40 0.18
CA GLU A 162 8.14 35.66 -0.11
C GLU A 162 8.37 36.74 0.98
N VAL A 163 9.04 36.38 2.07
CA VAL A 163 9.35 37.29 3.20
C VAL A 163 10.85 37.60 3.32
N ASP A 164 11.16 38.70 4.00
CA ASP A 164 12.52 39.11 4.35
C ASP A 164 12.91 38.68 5.77
N ALA A 165 14.19 38.38 5.99
CA ALA A 165 14.71 38.19 7.34
C ALA A 165 14.58 39.48 8.16
N GLY A 166 13.99 39.37 9.35
CA GLY A 166 13.71 40.49 10.25
C GLY A 166 12.40 41.23 9.99
N GLN A 167 11.62 40.84 8.97
CA GLN A 167 10.31 41.40 8.69
C GLN A 167 9.32 41.07 9.82
N MET A 168 8.49 42.04 10.19
CA MET A 168 7.34 41.81 11.08
C MET A 168 6.14 41.38 10.24
N ILE A 169 5.51 40.27 10.63
CA ILE A 169 4.37 39.67 9.92
C ILE A 169 3.20 39.44 10.87
N SER A 170 1.99 39.30 10.32
CA SER A 170 0.79 38.89 11.05
C SER A 170 0.44 37.43 10.78
N ALA A 171 -0.54 36.90 11.52
CA ALA A 171 -1.07 35.58 11.24
C ALA A 171 -1.77 35.58 9.87
N GLY A 172 -1.51 34.56 9.05
CA GLY A 172 -2.03 34.42 7.69
C GLY A 172 -1.17 35.06 6.60
N THR A 173 -0.02 35.65 6.92
CA THR A 173 0.94 36.14 5.93
C THR A 173 1.60 34.96 5.18
N LEU A 174 1.78 35.10 3.87
CA LEU A 174 2.48 34.13 3.02
C LEU A 174 3.98 34.20 3.25
N LEU A 175 4.55 33.14 3.85
CA LEU A 175 5.98 33.02 4.13
C LEU A 175 6.74 32.55 2.89
N ALA A 176 6.22 31.52 2.24
CA ALA A 176 6.81 30.91 1.05
C ALA A 176 5.71 30.26 0.22
N LYS A 177 5.99 30.04 -1.06
CA LYS A 177 5.13 29.30 -1.97
C LYS A 177 5.92 28.21 -2.67
N THR A 178 5.40 26.99 -2.61
CA THR A 178 5.97 25.86 -3.35
C THR A 178 5.20 25.73 -4.64
N PRO A 179 5.84 25.82 -5.83
CA PRO A 179 5.17 25.45 -7.07
C PRO A 179 4.64 24.02 -6.90
N ARG A 180 3.33 23.84 -7.06
CA ARG A 180 2.79 22.49 -7.21
C ARG A 180 3.53 21.91 -8.40
N GLU A 181 4.09 20.72 -8.24
CA GLU A 181 4.36 19.92 -9.41
C GLU A 181 3.00 19.77 -10.08
N VAL A 182 2.78 20.55 -11.15
CA VAL A 182 1.68 20.31 -12.08
C VAL A 182 1.88 18.84 -12.38
N GLY A 183 1.00 17.99 -11.82
CA GLY A 183 1.10 16.55 -11.99
C GLY A 183 1.26 16.38 -13.48
N GLY A 184 2.49 16.01 -13.90
CA GLY A 184 3.02 16.39 -15.20
C GLY A 184 1.94 16.16 -16.24
N THR A 185 1.65 17.17 -17.06
CA THR A 185 0.71 17.14 -18.20
C THR A 185 0.37 15.70 -18.49
N GLN A 186 -0.81 15.18 -18.10
CA GLN A 186 -1.09 13.72 -18.13
C GLN A 186 -0.52 13.14 -19.42
N ASP A 187 0.70 12.61 -19.32
CA ASP A 187 1.51 12.57 -20.52
C ASP A 187 1.00 11.36 -21.25
N ILE A 188 0.36 11.61 -22.39
CA ILE A 188 -0.21 10.56 -23.24
C ILE A 188 0.90 9.54 -23.58
N THR A 189 2.18 9.94 -23.48
CA THR A 189 3.36 9.09 -23.67
C THR A 189 3.89 8.41 -22.39
N GLY A 190 3.60 8.95 -21.19
CA GLY A 190 4.07 8.44 -19.90
C GLY A 190 3.15 7.42 -19.20
N GLY A 191 1.91 7.27 -19.67
CA GLY A 191 0.93 6.39 -19.03
C GLY A 191 1.30 4.89 -19.03
N LEU A 192 1.80 4.35 -20.15
CA LEU A 192 2.12 2.92 -20.23
C LEU A 192 3.30 2.49 -19.33
N PRO A 193 4.41 3.27 -19.24
CA PRO A 193 5.45 3.02 -18.24
C PRO A 193 4.89 2.97 -16.82
N ARG A 194 3.99 3.89 -16.46
CA ARG A 194 3.36 3.93 -15.13
C ARG A 194 2.52 2.70 -14.84
N VAL A 195 1.71 2.25 -15.81
CA VAL A 195 0.92 1.00 -15.69
C VAL A 195 1.84 -0.20 -15.52
N THR A 196 2.95 -0.26 -16.27
CA THR A 196 3.96 -1.31 -16.13
C THR A 196 4.58 -1.30 -14.73
N GLU A 197 4.92 -0.13 -14.18
CA GLU A 197 5.44 -0.01 -12.81
C GLU A 197 4.45 -0.54 -11.76
N LEU A 198 3.16 -0.23 -11.93
CA LEU A 198 2.10 -0.68 -11.03
C LEU A 198 1.88 -2.19 -11.10
N PHE A 199 1.79 -2.77 -12.31
CA PHE A 199 1.66 -4.22 -12.49
C PHE A 199 2.90 -5.01 -12.10
N GLU A 200 4.08 -4.40 -12.15
CA GLU A 200 5.31 -5.00 -11.61
C GLU A 200 5.48 -4.75 -10.10
N ALA A 201 4.52 -4.09 -9.44
CA ALA A 201 4.57 -3.71 -8.04
C ALA A 201 5.90 -3.03 -7.66
N ARG A 202 6.44 -2.20 -8.55
CA ARG A 202 7.73 -1.55 -8.37
C ARG A 202 7.63 -0.43 -7.33
N ARG A 203 8.70 -0.24 -6.57
CA ARG A 203 8.80 0.91 -5.66
C ARG A 203 9.03 2.17 -6.50
N PRO A 204 8.21 3.23 -6.31
CA PRO A 204 8.46 4.52 -6.94
C PRO A 204 9.84 5.07 -6.55
N LYS A 205 10.44 5.90 -7.42
CA LYS A 205 11.72 6.58 -7.13
C LYS A 205 11.65 7.46 -5.90
N GLU A 206 10.51 8.14 -5.75
CA GLU A 206 10.26 9.14 -4.71
C GLU A 206 8.98 8.78 -3.93
N PRO A 207 9.01 7.74 -3.09
CA PRO A 207 7.81 7.26 -2.43
C PRO A 207 7.37 8.20 -1.30
N ALA A 208 6.06 8.30 -1.10
CA ALA A 208 5.50 8.81 0.14
C ALA A 208 5.79 7.83 1.30
N VAL A 209 5.98 8.39 2.49
CA VAL A 209 6.06 7.63 3.74
C VAL A 209 4.68 7.66 4.38
N ILE A 210 4.15 6.48 4.71
CA ILE A 210 2.83 6.34 5.36
C ILE A 210 2.96 6.01 6.84
N ALA A 211 1.99 6.47 7.63
CA ALA A 211 1.89 6.16 9.05
C ALA A 211 1.65 4.67 9.24
N GLU A 212 2.45 4.05 10.09
CA GLU A 212 2.39 2.61 10.32
C GLU A 212 1.43 2.19 11.43
N ILE A 213 1.03 3.14 12.28
CA ILE A 213 0.05 2.95 13.37
C ILE A 213 -0.85 4.19 13.47
N ASP A 214 -2.02 4.03 14.07
CA ASP A 214 -2.86 5.16 14.47
C ASP A 214 -2.19 5.90 15.64
N GLY A 215 -2.22 7.24 15.63
CA GLY A 215 -1.65 7.98 16.74
C GLY A 215 -1.47 9.47 16.51
N ARG A 216 -0.80 10.13 17.46
CA ARG A 216 -0.35 11.52 17.35
C ARG A 216 1.07 11.56 16.79
N VAL A 217 1.28 12.50 15.87
CA VAL A 217 2.57 12.76 15.26
C VAL A 217 3.43 13.60 16.20
N GLU A 218 4.68 13.19 16.39
CA GLU A 218 5.72 13.92 17.09
C GLU A 218 6.90 14.07 16.13
N LEU A 219 7.28 15.32 15.86
CA LEU A 219 8.41 15.64 15.00
C LEU A 219 9.62 15.81 15.91
N LEU A 220 10.59 14.89 15.80
CA LEU A 220 11.85 15.04 16.51
C LEU A 220 12.81 15.91 15.70
N ASP A 221 13.49 16.82 16.38
CA ASP A 221 14.63 17.58 15.83
C ASP A 221 15.89 16.71 15.68
N GLU A 222 15.85 15.43 16.08
CA GLU A 222 16.94 14.49 15.91
C GLU A 222 17.19 14.16 14.44
N LYS A 223 18.26 14.78 13.90
CA LYS A 223 18.80 14.53 12.57
C LYS A 223 19.63 13.24 12.59
N ARG A 224 19.15 12.17 11.95
CA ARG A 224 19.95 10.94 11.75
C ARG A 224 20.38 10.85 10.28
N ARG A 225 21.66 11.15 10.02
CA ARG A 225 22.29 11.03 8.68
C ARG A 225 21.51 11.76 7.57
N GLY A 226 21.18 13.04 7.77
CA GLY A 226 20.40 13.83 6.80
C GLY A 226 18.96 13.36 6.55
N LYS A 227 18.40 12.48 7.39
CA LYS A 227 16.99 12.09 7.38
C LYS A 227 16.32 12.56 8.66
N ARG A 228 15.07 13.01 8.54
CA ARG A 228 14.23 13.41 9.66
C ARG A 228 13.47 12.21 10.21
N THR A 229 13.22 12.22 11.51
CA THR A 229 12.47 11.16 12.19
C THR A 229 11.11 11.70 12.60
N ILE A 230 10.05 11.10 12.07
CA ILE A 230 8.68 11.34 12.50
C ILE A 230 8.26 10.17 13.39
N ILE A 231 7.90 10.46 14.64
CA ILE A 231 7.36 9.45 15.55
C ILE A 231 5.85 9.55 15.53
N VAL A 232 5.18 8.41 15.37
CA VAL A 232 3.74 8.32 15.60
C VAL A 232 3.55 7.55 16.90
N ARG A 233 2.89 8.17 17.89
CA ARG A 233 2.60 7.58 19.21
C ARG A 233 1.10 7.32 19.34
N ASN A 234 0.74 6.05 19.59
CA ASN A 234 -0.64 5.66 19.86
C ASN A 234 -1.03 5.97 21.32
N GLU A 235 -2.33 6.05 21.62
CA GLU A 235 -2.86 6.29 22.97
C GLU A 235 -2.45 5.20 23.97
N SER A 236 -2.16 3.99 23.49
CA SER A 236 -1.62 2.87 24.28
C SER A 236 -0.12 2.99 24.61
N GLY A 237 0.57 4.04 24.17
CA GLY A 237 2.01 4.24 24.39
C GLY A 237 2.93 3.50 23.42
N ILE A 238 2.40 2.86 22.38
CA ILE A 238 3.22 2.26 21.31
C ILE A 238 3.70 3.38 20.39
N GLU A 239 5.00 3.40 20.11
CA GLU A 239 5.64 4.37 19.21
C GLU A 239 6.20 3.67 17.97
N ARG A 240 6.05 4.33 16.81
CA ARG A 240 6.76 3.95 15.58
C ARG A 240 7.50 5.12 14.98
N GLU A 241 8.79 4.91 14.73
CA GLU A 241 9.68 5.85 14.04
C GLU A 241 9.56 5.69 12.51
N HIS A 242 9.46 6.83 11.81
CA HIS A 242 9.37 6.90 10.35
C HIS A 242 10.46 7.84 9.83
N LEU A 243 11.35 7.31 8.99
CA LEU A 243 12.45 8.09 8.43
C LEU A 243 12.02 8.78 7.13
N VAL A 244 12.06 10.11 7.13
CA VAL A 244 11.70 10.95 5.99
C VAL A 244 12.96 11.59 5.38
N PRO A 245 13.19 11.45 4.06
CA PRO A 245 14.25 12.18 3.37
C PRO A 245 14.11 13.70 3.53
N HIS A 246 15.23 14.43 3.55
CA HIS A 246 15.22 15.89 3.53
C HIS A 246 14.58 16.44 2.24
N GLY A 247 14.13 17.70 2.29
CA GLY A 247 13.58 18.42 1.14
C GLY A 247 12.12 18.09 0.78
N LYS A 248 11.58 16.98 1.30
CA LYS A 248 10.19 16.54 1.05
C LYS A 248 9.16 17.37 1.82
N TYR A 249 8.04 17.68 1.17
CA TYR A 249 6.89 18.33 1.82
C TYR A 249 6.18 17.38 2.79
N LEU A 250 6.12 17.77 4.06
CA LEU A 250 5.41 17.04 5.10
C LEU A 250 3.92 17.40 5.05
N ARG A 251 3.07 16.38 4.94
CA ARG A 251 1.60 16.56 5.03
C ARG A 251 1.14 16.79 6.46
N VAL A 252 1.91 16.33 7.43
CA VAL A 252 1.56 16.34 8.86
C VAL A 252 2.44 17.30 9.65
N HIS A 253 1.88 17.84 10.73
CA HIS A 253 2.58 18.66 11.73
C HIS A 253 2.71 17.93 13.06
N GLY A 254 3.53 18.50 13.96
CA GLY A 254 3.59 18.04 15.35
C GLY A 254 2.22 18.14 16.01
N SER A 255 1.85 17.11 16.75
CA SER A 255 0.56 16.91 17.44
C SER A 255 -0.65 16.52 16.57
N ASP A 256 -0.50 16.41 15.24
CA ASP A 256 -1.57 15.93 14.36
C ASP A 256 -1.97 14.49 14.67
N ARG A 257 -3.26 14.16 14.51
CA ARG A 257 -3.76 12.78 14.59
C ARG A 257 -3.79 12.16 13.21
N VAL A 258 -3.10 11.04 13.05
CA VAL A 258 -3.02 10.26 11.81
C VAL A 258 -3.54 8.85 12.02
N ARG A 259 -4.09 8.26 10.95
CA ARG A 259 -4.46 6.84 10.91
C ARG A 259 -3.39 6.03 10.20
N ALA A 260 -3.32 4.74 10.50
CA ALA A 260 -2.46 3.79 9.83
C ALA A 260 -2.79 3.76 8.34
N GLY A 261 -1.78 4.02 7.50
CA GLY A 261 -1.89 4.17 6.06
C GLY A 261 -1.94 5.61 5.56
N ASP A 262 -2.13 6.61 6.44
CA ASP A 262 -2.15 8.02 6.03
C ASP A 262 -0.75 8.47 5.58
N PRO A 263 -0.62 9.21 4.46
CA PRO A 263 0.67 9.72 4.00
C PRO A 263 1.17 10.85 4.91
N LEU A 264 2.33 10.63 5.54
CA LEU A 264 3.07 11.63 6.31
C LEU A 264 3.77 12.63 5.40
N VAL A 265 4.12 12.18 4.18
CA VAL A 265 4.92 12.92 3.20
C VAL A 265 4.21 12.87 1.85
N GLU A 266 4.35 13.91 1.05
CA GLU A 266 3.83 13.92 -0.31
C GLU A 266 4.59 12.96 -1.25
N GLY A 267 3.86 12.29 -2.13
CA GLY A 267 4.39 11.39 -3.14
C GLY A 267 3.51 10.18 -3.45
N PRO A 268 3.87 9.38 -4.46
CA PRO A 268 3.21 8.11 -4.76
C PRO A 268 3.38 7.10 -3.63
N LEU A 269 2.30 6.41 -3.28
CA LEU A 269 2.31 5.37 -2.26
C LEU A 269 3.00 4.10 -2.79
N VAL A 270 3.67 3.38 -1.90
CA VAL A 270 4.30 2.09 -2.20
C VAL A 270 3.28 0.96 -1.97
N PRO A 271 2.93 0.16 -3.00
CA PRO A 271 1.95 -0.92 -2.85
C PRO A 271 2.28 -1.93 -1.74
N HIS A 272 3.56 -2.25 -1.55
CA HIS A 272 4.02 -3.18 -0.50
C HIS A 272 3.80 -2.62 0.91
N ASP A 273 3.96 -1.32 1.11
CA ASP A 273 3.72 -0.69 2.41
C ASP A 273 2.21 -0.65 2.69
N ILE A 274 1.38 -0.37 1.68
CA ILE A 274 -0.09 -0.45 1.80
C ILE A 274 -0.53 -1.85 2.20
N LEU A 275 0.00 -2.90 1.54
CA LEU A 275 -0.35 -4.28 1.88
C LEU A 275 0.04 -4.62 3.33
N ARG A 276 1.20 -4.18 3.79
CA ARG A 276 1.70 -4.46 5.15
C ARG A 276 0.86 -3.76 6.23
N ILE A 277 0.42 -2.53 5.97
CA ILE A 277 -0.20 -1.66 6.99
C ILE A 277 -1.73 -1.70 6.90
N SER A 278 -2.27 -1.56 5.70
CA SER A 278 -3.71 -1.41 5.45
C SER A 278 -4.37 -2.69 4.89
N GLY A 279 -3.58 -3.72 4.53
CA GLY A 279 -4.07 -5.02 4.11
C GLY A 279 -4.40 -5.15 2.61
N GLU A 280 -4.91 -6.33 2.23
CA GLU A 280 -5.14 -6.71 0.83
C GLU A 280 -6.16 -5.82 0.12
N GLU A 281 -7.27 -5.51 0.78
CA GLU A 281 -8.36 -4.74 0.18
C GLU A 281 -7.92 -3.30 -0.14
N ALA A 282 -7.13 -2.70 0.75
CA ALA A 282 -6.58 -1.36 0.56
C ALA A 282 -5.62 -1.30 -0.64
N VAL A 283 -4.72 -2.28 -0.76
CA VAL A 283 -3.80 -2.33 -1.91
C VAL A 283 -4.52 -2.64 -3.22
N GLN A 284 -5.56 -3.47 -3.20
CA GLN A 284 -6.41 -3.74 -4.37
C GLN A 284 -7.10 -2.47 -4.85
N ARG A 285 -7.78 -1.76 -3.94
CA ARG A 285 -8.46 -0.48 -4.25
C ARG A 285 -7.48 0.56 -4.76
N TYR A 286 -6.28 0.65 -4.16
CA TYR A 286 -5.24 1.56 -4.62
C TYR A 286 -4.77 1.23 -6.04
N LEU A 287 -4.35 -0.01 -6.30
CA LEU A 287 -3.86 -0.43 -7.62
C LEU A 287 -4.94 -0.27 -8.70
N LEU A 288 -6.17 -0.68 -8.40
CA LEU A 288 -7.31 -0.53 -9.30
C LEU A 288 -7.50 0.95 -9.67
N ARG A 289 -7.58 1.83 -8.67
CA ARG A 289 -7.78 3.27 -8.89
C ARG A 289 -6.63 3.89 -9.71
N GLU A 290 -5.38 3.60 -9.34
CA GLU A 290 -4.22 4.16 -10.02
C GLU A 290 -4.12 3.72 -11.48
N ILE A 291 -4.31 2.43 -11.75
CA ILE A 291 -4.27 1.89 -13.11
C ILE A 291 -5.43 2.46 -13.94
N GLN A 292 -6.64 2.48 -13.35
CA GLN A 292 -7.84 2.98 -14.01
C GLN A 292 -7.74 4.47 -14.32
N ASN A 293 -7.13 5.28 -13.45
CA ASN A 293 -6.88 6.69 -13.70
C ASN A 293 -5.98 6.90 -14.93
N VAL A 294 -5.00 6.02 -15.16
CA VAL A 294 -4.14 6.08 -16.35
C VAL A 294 -4.86 5.67 -17.63
N TYR A 295 -5.79 4.72 -17.57
CA TYR A 295 -6.61 4.37 -18.74
C TYR A 295 -7.65 5.45 -19.04
N ARG A 296 -8.31 5.99 -18.01
CA ARG A 296 -9.26 7.11 -18.12
C ARG A 296 -8.60 8.37 -18.68
N SER A 297 -7.37 8.70 -18.28
CA SER A 297 -6.63 9.85 -18.84
C SER A 297 -6.38 9.70 -20.35
N GLN A 298 -6.19 8.47 -20.81
CA GLN A 298 -6.06 8.14 -22.23
C GLN A 298 -7.41 7.96 -22.94
N ARG A 299 -8.54 8.24 -22.25
CA ARG A 299 -9.91 8.04 -22.73
C ARG A 299 -10.20 6.60 -23.17
N VAL A 300 -9.54 5.64 -22.53
CA VAL A 300 -9.80 4.21 -22.70
C VAL A 300 -10.63 3.75 -21.51
N GLU A 301 -11.85 3.32 -21.78
CA GLU A 301 -12.72 2.74 -20.76
C GLU A 301 -12.43 1.24 -20.65
N ILE A 302 -12.04 0.81 -19.46
CA ILE A 302 -11.87 -0.60 -19.09
C ILE A 302 -12.72 -0.84 -17.86
N ASP A 303 -13.49 -1.91 -17.84
CA ASP A 303 -14.25 -2.28 -16.65
C ASP A 303 -13.30 -2.82 -15.55
N ASP A 304 -13.56 -2.40 -14.32
CA ASP A 304 -12.75 -2.73 -13.14
C ASP A 304 -12.55 -4.25 -12.99
N LYS A 305 -13.51 -5.08 -13.41
CA LYS A 305 -13.43 -6.56 -13.35
C LYS A 305 -12.17 -7.11 -14.01
N HIS A 306 -11.70 -6.48 -15.08
CA HIS A 306 -10.54 -6.95 -15.82
C HIS A 306 -9.24 -6.70 -15.05
N LEU A 307 -9.15 -5.54 -14.40
CA LEU A 307 -8.00 -5.16 -13.59
C LEU A 307 -7.97 -5.94 -12.28
N GLU A 308 -9.13 -6.17 -11.67
CA GLU A 308 -9.27 -6.99 -10.46
C GLU A 308 -8.75 -8.41 -10.66
N ILE A 309 -9.01 -9.03 -11.82
CA ILE A 309 -8.48 -10.37 -12.14
C ILE A 309 -6.94 -10.36 -12.13
N ILE A 310 -6.31 -9.33 -12.69
CA ILE A 310 -4.84 -9.21 -12.72
C ILE A 310 -4.29 -8.99 -11.31
N ILE A 311 -4.89 -8.06 -10.56
CA ILE A 311 -4.48 -7.76 -9.18
C ILE A 311 -4.66 -9.00 -8.28
N ALA A 312 -5.70 -9.81 -8.50
CA ALA A 312 -5.89 -11.07 -7.80
C ALA A 312 -4.73 -12.06 -8.06
N GLN A 313 -4.19 -12.11 -9.29
CA GLN A 313 -3.00 -12.92 -9.57
C GLN A 313 -1.73 -12.36 -8.89
N MET A 314 -1.61 -11.04 -8.76
CA MET A 314 -0.49 -10.41 -8.06
C MET A 314 -0.48 -10.71 -6.54
N LEU A 315 -1.65 -10.98 -5.95
CA LEU A 315 -1.84 -11.29 -4.52
C LEU A 315 -2.05 -12.80 -4.25
N ARG A 316 -1.76 -13.65 -5.25
CA ARG A 316 -2.06 -15.08 -5.20
C ARG A 316 -1.11 -15.90 -4.30
N LYS A 317 0.06 -15.37 -3.97
CA LYS A 317 1.07 -16.09 -3.18
C LYS A 317 1.10 -15.61 -1.73
N VAL A 318 1.36 -16.55 -0.82
CA VAL A 318 1.54 -16.28 0.62
C VAL A 318 2.90 -16.80 1.07
N ARG A 319 3.52 -16.12 2.03
CA ARG A 319 4.76 -16.57 2.69
C ARG A 319 4.40 -17.16 4.04
N VAL A 320 4.80 -18.41 4.28
CA VAL A 320 4.56 -19.09 5.57
C VAL A 320 5.42 -18.45 6.66
N GLU A 321 4.78 -17.97 7.72
CA GLU A 321 5.44 -17.37 8.89
C GLU A 321 5.62 -18.38 10.01
N SER A 322 4.55 -19.11 10.33
CA SER A 322 4.58 -20.21 11.29
C SER A 322 3.91 -21.43 10.69
N VAL A 323 4.48 -22.61 10.94
CA VAL A 323 4.01 -23.86 10.34
C VAL A 323 2.97 -24.58 11.21
N GLY A 324 2.89 -24.24 12.50
CA GLY A 324 1.99 -24.92 13.43
C GLY A 324 2.26 -26.43 13.46
N ASP A 325 1.20 -27.21 13.27
CA ASP A 325 1.25 -28.67 13.11
C ASP A 325 1.15 -29.12 11.64
N THR A 326 1.30 -28.20 10.68
CA THR A 326 1.35 -28.54 9.23
C THR A 326 2.72 -29.07 8.82
N GLY A 327 2.79 -29.74 7.67
CA GLY A 327 4.04 -30.14 7.03
C GLY A 327 4.72 -29.04 6.19
N LEU A 328 4.31 -27.78 6.33
CA LEU A 328 4.85 -26.68 5.53
C LEU A 328 6.25 -26.26 5.99
N LEU A 329 6.97 -25.54 5.13
CA LEU A 329 8.30 -25.00 5.44
C LEU A 329 8.21 -23.52 5.85
N PRO A 330 8.83 -23.09 6.96
CA PRO A 330 8.88 -21.67 7.31
C PRO A 330 9.58 -20.84 6.23
N GLY A 331 9.04 -19.67 5.90
CA GLY A 331 9.57 -18.78 4.86
C GLY A 331 9.28 -19.20 3.42
N SER A 332 8.71 -20.39 3.20
CA SER A 332 8.31 -20.84 1.87
C SER A 332 7.19 -19.97 1.30
N VAL A 333 7.21 -19.76 -0.01
CA VAL A 333 6.18 -19.01 -0.74
C VAL A 333 5.34 -20.01 -1.52
N ILE A 334 4.06 -20.13 -1.15
CA ILE A 334 3.14 -21.11 -1.74
C ILE A 334 1.87 -20.42 -2.25
N ASP A 335 1.06 -21.16 -3.02
CA ASP A 335 -0.23 -20.65 -3.47
C ASP A 335 -1.19 -20.44 -2.29
N LYS A 336 -1.91 -19.31 -2.31
CA LYS A 336 -2.85 -18.93 -1.25
C LYS A 336 -3.99 -19.93 -1.09
N PHE A 337 -4.47 -20.53 -2.18
CA PHE A 337 -5.54 -21.53 -2.13
C PHE A 337 -5.01 -22.86 -1.61
N GLU A 338 -3.81 -23.24 -2.00
CA GLU A 338 -3.13 -24.42 -1.45
C GLU A 338 -2.88 -24.29 0.05
N PHE A 339 -2.35 -23.15 0.50
CA PHE A 339 -2.16 -22.85 1.92
C PHE A 339 -3.47 -22.97 2.71
N ARG A 340 -4.55 -22.40 2.17
CA ARG A 340 -5.89 -22.47 2.78
C ARG A 340 -6.40 -23.91 2.85
N ARG A 341 -6.21 -24.70 1.78
CA ARG A 341 -6.59 -26.11 1.73
C ARG A 341 -5.86 -26.92 2.80
N VAL A 342 -4.53 -26.81 2.88
CA VAL A 342 -3.73 -27.52 3.90
C VAL A 342 -4.17 -27.17 5.32
N ASN A 343 -4.44 -25.90 5.59
CA ASN A 343 -4.96 -25.48 6.90
C ASN A 343 -6.38 -25.99 7.16
N GLN A 344 -7.27 -26.01 6.17
CA GLN A 344 -8.62 -26.55 6.30
C GLN A 344 -8.61 -28.06 6.56
N GLU A 345 -7.78 -28.80 5.83
CA GLU A 345 -7.56 -30.23 6.04
C GLU A 345 -7.04 -30.49 7.47
N LEU A 346 -6.03 -29.74 7.92
CA LEU A 346 -5.50 -29.87 9.27
C LEU A 346 -6.55 -29.56 10.36
N MET A 347 -7.47 -28.63 10.09
CA MET A 347 -8.54 -28.28 11.03
C MET A 347 -9.62 -29.36 11.17
N SER A 348 -9.74 -30.27 10.18
CA SER A 348 -10.55 -31.49 10.29
C SER A 348 -9.83 -32.63 11.01
N CYS A 349 -8.56 -32.45 11.36
CA CYS A 349 -7.75 -33.42 12.08
C CYS A 349 -7.60 -33.05 13.56
N VAL A 350 -7.32 -34.07 14.36
CA VAL A 350 -6.99 -33.96 15.78
C VAL A 350 -5.58 -34.46 16.02
N LYS A 351 -4.91 -33.87 17.02
CA LYS A 351 -3.57 -34.28 17.42
C LYS A 351 -3.63 -35.13 18.69
N ILE A 352 -3.07 -36.32 18.65
CA ILE A 352 -3.13 -37.27 19.76
C ILE A 352 -2.27 -36.79 20.92
N LYS A 353 -2.89 -36.71 22.11
CA LYS A 353 -2.24 -36.31 23.37
C LYS A 353 -1.99 -37.51 24.28
N ASP A 354 -2.91 -38.46 24.31
CA ASP A 354 -2.77 -39.76 24.95
C ASP A 354 -3.35 -40.80 24.01
N HIS A 355 -2.62 -41.87 23.72
CA HIS A 355 -3.10 -42.91 22.83
C HIS A 355 -4.00 -43.93 23.54
N GLY A 356 -4.04 -43.96 24.89
CA GLY A 356 -4.80 -44.96 25.63
C GLY A 356 -4.42 -46.38 25.17
N GLU A 357 -5.42 -47.15 24.73
CA GLU A 357 -5.23 -48.49 24.13
C GLU A 357 -5.40 -48.52 22.59
N THR A 358 -5.42 -47.35 21.94
CA THR A 358 -5.40 -47.25 20.47
C THR A 358 -4.01 -47.51 19.89
N GLU A 359 -3.93 -47.82 18.59
CA GLU A 359 -2.66 -47.97 17.85
C GLU A 359 -1.97 -46.64 17.53
N TYR A 360 -2.57 -45.50 17.88
CA TYR A 360 -2.01 -44.18 17.61
C TYR A 360 -0.75 -43.91 18.42
N ARG A 361 0.12 -43.04 17.90
CA ARG A 361 1.30 -42.54 18.63
C ARG A 361 1.05 -41.13 19.16
N LEU A 362 1.79 -40.78 20.22
CA LEU A 362 1.77 -39.43 20.76
C LEU A 362 2.19 -38.41 19.70
N GLY A 363 1.34 -37.42 19.47
CA GLY A 363 1.57 -36.36 18.48
C GLY A 363 1.10 -36.70 17.06
N ASP A 364 0.57 -37.90 16.80
CA ASP A 364 -0.02 -38.23 15.50
C ASP A 364 -1.19 -37.28 15.19
N ILE A 365 -1.32 -36.93 13.91
CA ILE A 365 -2.40 -36.10 13.39
C ILE A 365 -3.31 -37.01 12.58
N VAL A 366 -4.55 -37.17 13.04
CA VAL A 366 -5.52 -38.08 12.45
C VAL A 366 -6.83 -37.35 12.14
N PRO A 367 -7.55 -37.71 11.06
CA PRO A 367 -8.87 -37.15 10.80
C PRO A 367 -9.81 -37.39 11.99
N HIS A 368 -10.60 -36.38 12.35
CA HIS A 368 -11.50 -36.43 13.50
C HIS A 368 -12.48 -37.61 13.40
N ASP A 369 -13.07 -37.83 12.22
CA ASP A 369 -14.04 -38.91 12.00
C ASP A 369 -13.43 -40.29 12.24
N HIS A 370 -12.19 -40.51 11.78
CA HIS A 370 -11.49 -41.78 11.99
C HIS A 370 -11.13 -41.98 13.47
N PHE A 371 -10.71 -40.90 14.14
CA PHE A 371 -10.41 -40.93 15.57
C PHE A 371 -11.64 -41.27 16.42
N GLU A 372 -12.81 -40.70 16.11
CA GLU A 372 -14.05 -41.02 16.83
C GLU A 372 -14.48 -42.47 16.63
N GLN A 373 -14.39 -42.99 15.40
CA GLN A 373 -14.72 -44.38 15.09
C GLN A 373 -13.84 -45.36 15.86
N GLU A 374 -12.53 -45.12 15.89
CA GLU A 374 -11.60 -46.00 16.60
C GLU A 374 -11.80 -45.92 18.13
N ASN A 375 -12.07 -44.72 18.68
CA ASN A 375 -12.38 -44.57 20.10
C ASN A 375 -13.69 -45.26 20.50
N LEU A 376 -14.73 -45.22 19.66
CA LEU A 376 -15.98 -45.94 19.89
C LEU A 376 -15.77 -47.46 19.90
N ARG A 377 -14.89 -47.95 19.03
CA ARG A 377 -14.50 -49.36 18.97
C ARG A 377 -13.76 -49.80 20.23
N ILE A 378 -12.77 -49.02 20.68
CA ILE A 378 -12.00 -49.33 21.90
C ILE A 378 -12.89 -49.26 23.15
N GLU A 379 -13.79 -48.28 23.25
CA GLU A 379 -14.76 -48.20 24.35
C GLU A 379 -15.72 -49.39 24.36
N SER A 380 -16.20 -49.82 23.19
CA SER A 380 -17.06 -51.01 23.07
C SER A 380 -16.37 -52.29 23.54
N ASN A 381 -15.04 -52.35 23.41
CA ASN A 381 -14.20 -53.44 23.89
C ASN A 381 -13.76 -53.25 25.37
N GLY A 382 -14.22 -52.18 26.04
CA GLY A 382 -13.92 -51.90 27.45
C GLY A 382 -12.54 -51.26 27.72
N GLY A 383 -11.82 -50.83 26.67
CA GLY A 383 -10.49 -50.24 26.78
C GLY A 383 -10.50 -48.73 27.05
N LYS A 384 -9.33 -48.19 27.45
CA LYS A 384 -9.17 -46.74 27.69
C LYS A 384 -9.11 -45.96 26.36
N LYS A 385 -10.00 -44.96 26.21
CA LYS A 385 -10.02 -44.02 25.06
C LYS A 385 -8.73 -43.22 24.91
N ALA A 386 -8.41 -42.88 23.67
CA ALA A 386 -7.39 -41.88 23.36
C ALA A 386 -7.90 -40.46 23.64
N GLU A 387 -7.02 -39.58 24.11
CA GLU A 387 -7.26 -38.14 24.25
C GLU A 387 -6.57 -37.36 23.15
N TRP A 388 -7.18 -36.24 22.75
CA TRP A 388 -6.65 -35.38 21.69
C TRP A 388 -6.62 -33.90 22.09
N ILE A 389 -5.83 -33.13 21.34
CA ILE A 389 -5.77 -31.67 21.38
C ILE A 389 -5.99 -31.10 19.98
N ARG A 390 -6.52 -29.88 19.92
CA ARG A 390 -6.73 -29.19 18.64
C ARG A 390 -5.40 -28.93 17.95
N THR A 391 -5.36 -29.20 16.65
CA THR A 391 -4.23 -28.89 15.78
C THR A 391 -4.02 -27.39 15.67
N LYS A 392 -2.77 -26.96 15.55
CA LYS A 392 -2.38 -25.55 15.35
C LYS A 392 -2.22 -25.30 13.85
N PRO A 393 -3.05 -24.45 13.22
CA PRO A 393 -2.89 -24.13 11.81
C PRO A 393 -1.61 -23.31 11.56
N ALA A 394 -1.13 -23.34 10.32
CA ALA A 394 -0.04 -22.47 9.89
C ALA A 394 -0.53 -21.02 9.77
N ALA A 395 0.36 -20.06 10.01
CA ALA A 395 0.17 -18.64 9.73
C ALA A 395 1.03 -18.20 8.55
N ALA A 396 0.51 -17.30 7.72
CA ALA A 396 1.21 -16.78 6.55
C ALA A 396 0.83 -15.32 6.29
N SER A 397 1.75 -14.57 5.67
CA SER A 397 1.50 -13.23 5.16
C SER A 397 1.40 -13.21 3.64
N THR A 398 0.39 -12.54 3.13
CA THR A 398 0.20 -12.35 1.69
C THR A 398 1.38 -11.58 1.09
N GLN A 399 1.79 -12.00 -0.11
CA GLN A 399 2.88 -11.37 -0.85
C GLN A 399 2.29 -10.70 -2.08
N LEU A 400 2.61 -9.41 -2.27
CA LEU A 400 2.37 -8.72 -3.53
C LEU A 400 3.53 -9.02 -4.48
N LEU A 401 3.24 -9.64 -5.62
CA LEU A 401 4.23 -9.93 -6.66
C LEU A 401 3.89 -9.16 -7.93
N GLY A 402 4.92 -8.67 -8.62
CA GLY A 402 4.77 -8.17 -9.98
C GLY A 402 4.32 -9.29 -10.93
N ILE A 403 3.58 -8.96 -11.98
CA ILE A 403 3.02 -9.94 -12.93
C ILE A 403 4.09 -10.87 -13.54
N THR A 404 5.29 -10.37 -13.83
CA THR A 404 6.40 -11.19 -14.35
C THR A 404 6.84 -12.24 -13.33
N LYS A 405 7.01 -11.83 -12.07
CA LYS A 405 7.42 -12.74 -10.98
C LYS A 405 6.31 -13.73 -10.63
N ALA A 406 5.06 -13.28 -10.61
CA ALA A 406 3.90 -14.14 -10.38
C ALA A 406 3.76 -15.22 -11.47
N ALA A 407 4.02 -14.87 -12.74
CA ALA A 407 3.96 -15.81 -13.86
C ALA A 407 5.06 -16.88 -13.81
N VAL A 408 6.30 -16.51 -13.45
CA VAL A 408 7.41 -17.47 -13.28
C VAL A 408 7.16 -18.43 -12.11
N GLN A 409 6.45 -17.97 -11.07
CA GLN A 409 6.08 -18.78 -9.89
C GLN A 409 4.71 -19.48 -10.04
N SER A 410 4.26 -19.72 -11.28
CA SER A 410 3.08 -20.53 -11.55
C SER A 410 3.27 -21.97 -11.08
N ASP A 411 2.18 -22.64 -10.70
CA ASP A 411 2.22 -24.02 -10.19
C ASP A 411 2.55 -25.01 -11.32
N SER A 412 2.03 -24.77 -12.53
CA SER A 412 2.45 -25.49 -13.74
C SER A 412 3.84 -25.02 -14.17
N PHE A 413 4.84 -25.91 -14.05
CA PHE A 413 6.19 -25.64 -14.49
C PHE A 413 6.29 -25.58 -16.02
N ILE A 414 5.40 -26.29 -16.74
CA ILE A 414 5.32 -26.24 -18.22
C ILE A 414 4.87 -24.84 -18.66
N SER A 415 3.84 -24.31 -18.02
CA SER A 415 3.32 -22.96 -18.26
C SER A 415 4.33 -21.87 -17.86
N ALA A 416 5.01 -22.03 -16.72
CA ALA A 416 6.06 -21.11 -16.27
C ALA A 416 7.27 -21.09 -17.23
N ALA A 417 7.74 -22.27 -17.65
CA ALA A 417 8.89 -22.42 -18.54
C ALA A 417 8.64 -21.80 -19.93
N SER A 418 7.37 -21.70 -20.35
CA SER A 418 6.97 -21.08 -21.61
C SER A 418 6.97 -19.53 -21.57
N PHE A 419 7.11 -18.92 -20.39
CA PHE A 419 7.06 -17.47 -20.24
C PHE A 419 8.46 -16.84 -20.29
N GLN A 420 9.27 -17.05 -19.24
CA GLN A 420 10.65 -16.56 -19.09
C GLN A 420 11.45 -17.49 -18.17
N GLU A 421 12.77 -17.30 -18.09
CA GLU A 421 13.67 -18.04 -17.18
C GLU A 421 13.62 -19.58 -17.33
N THR A 422 13.37 -20.09 -18.54
CA THR A 422 13.13 -21.51 -18.85
C THR A 422 14.15 -22.46 -18.19
N THR A 423 15.45 -22.17 -18.27
CA THR A 423 16.50 -23.00 -17.67
C THR A 423 16.35 -23.13 -16.15
N LYS A 424 16.04 -22.02 -15.47
CA LYS A 424 15.87 -22.01 -14.02
C LYS A 424 14.62 -22.76 -13.60
N VAL A 425 13.49 -22.51 -14.28
CA VAL A 425 12.21 -23.19 -14.00
C VAL A 425 12.33 -24.71 -14.16
N LEU A 426 12.94 -25.18 -15.25
CA LEU A 426 13.12 -26.61 -15.50
C LEU A 426 14.10 -27.25 -14.53
N THR A 427 15.16 -26.54 -14.13
CA THR A 427 16.12 -27.04 -13.13
C THR A 427 15.46 -27.19 -11.76
N GLU A 428 14.70 -26.20 -11.31
CA GLU A 428 13.94 -26.27 -10.06
C GLU A 428 12.89 -27.40 -10.09
N ALA A 429 12.18 -27.56 -11.22
CA ALA A 429 11.21 -28.64 -11.39
C ALA A 429 11.87 -30.02 -11.36
N ALA A 430 13.03 -30.19 -12.00
CA ALA A 430 13.79 -31.44 -12.00
C ALA A 430 14.34 -31.78 -10.61
N LEU A 431 14.92 -30.80 -9.90
CA LEU A 431 15.43 -30.98 -8.54
C LEU A 431 14.32 -31.36 -7.55
N ALA A 432 13.14 -30.77 -7.70
CA ALA A 432 11.98 -31.04 -6.84
C ALA A 432 11.16 -32.26 -7.29
N GLY A 433 11.45 -32.86 -8.44
CA GLY A 433 10.65 -33.94 -9.02
C GLY A 433 9.18 -33.54 -9.23
N LYS A 434 8.93 -32.29 -9.66
CA LYS A 434 7.57 -31.75 -9.79
C LYS A 434 6.74 -32.52 -10.83
N VAL A 435 5.48 -32.76 -10.49
CA VAL A 435 4.48 -33.33 -11.39
C VAL A 435 3.49 -32.23 -11.77
N ASP A 436 3.19 -32.11 -13.07
CA ASP A 436 2.21 -31.17 -13.59
C ASP A 436 0.88 -31.89 -13.86
N TYR A 437 -0.21 -31.36 -13.30
CA TYR A 437 -1.54 -31.96 -13.40
C TYR A 437 -2.38 -31.41 -14.56
N LEU A 438 -1.78 -30.56 -15.40
CA LEU A 438 -2.39 -30.03 -16.62
C LEU A 438 -3.74 -29.32 -16.41
N VAL A 439 -3.88 -28.56 -15.32
CA VAL A 439 -5.15 -27.91 -14.93
C VAL A 439 -5.38 -26.59 -15.68
N GLY A 440 -4.31 -25.96 -16.16
CA GLY A 440 -4.30 -24.67 -16.82
C GLY A 440 -4.44 -24.71 -18.34
N LEU A 441 -4.51 -23.54 -18.95
CA LEU A 441 -4.71 -23.40 -20.40
C LEU A 441 -3.43 -23.69 -21.19
N LYS A 442 -2.28 -23.16 -20.75
CA LYS A 442 -1.05 -23.15 -21.54
C LYS A 442 -0.43 -24.54 -21.68
N GLU A 443 -0.33 -25.28 -20.59
CA GLU A 443 0.13 -26.67 -20.61
C GLU A 443 -0.65 -27.55 -21.60
N ASN A 444 -1.99 -27.46 -21.61
CA ASN A 444 -2.83 -28.22 -22.52
C ASN A 444 -2.64 -27.79 -23.98
N VAL A 445 -2.48 -26.49 -24.24
CA VAL A 445 -2.14 -26.01 -25.58
C VAL A 445 -0.79 -26.55 -26.05
N ILE A 446 0.23 -26.52 -25.18
CA ILE A 446 1.60 -26.99 -25.50
C ILE A 446 1.60 -28.49 -25.81
N LEU A 447 0.81 -29.28 -25.09
CA LEU A 447 0.70 -30.73 -25.28
C LEU A 447 -0.31 -31.15 -26.35
N GLY A 448 -1.10 -30.21 -26.90
CA GLY A 448 -2.13 -30.50 -27.90
C GLY A 448 -3.41 -31.12 -27.33
N HIS A 449 -3.67 -30.95 -26.03
CA HIS A 449 -4.91 -31.36 -25.38
C HIS A 449 -6.01 -30.31 -25.54
N LEU A 450 -7.27 -30.72 -25.33
CA LEU A 450 -8.38 -29.77 -25.19
C LEU A 450 -8.15 -28.88 -23.97
N VAL A 451 -8.30 -27.57 -24.15
CA VAL A 451 -8.14 -26.61 -23.05
C VAL A 451 -9.29 -26.70 -22.04
N PRO A 452 -9.04 -26.51 -20.74
CA PRO A 452 -10.05 -26.54 -19.68
C PRO A 452 -10.92 -25.28 -19.65
N ALA A 453 -11.35 -24.80 -20.81
CA ALA A 453 -12.25 -23.66 -20.97
C ALA A 453 -13.12 -23.84 -22.22
N GLY A 454 -14.27 -23.13 -22.24
CA GLY A 454 -15.20 -23.19 -23.36
C GLY A 454 -15.71 -24.61 -23.61
N THR A 455 -15.51 -25.12 -24.83
CA THR A 455 -15.97 -26.46 -25.24
C THR A 455 -15.23 -27.61 -24.53
N GLY A 456 -13.98 -27.40 -24.11
CA GLY A 456 -13.19 -28.41 -23.40
C GLY A 456 -13.49 -28.46 -21.90
N PHE A 457 -14.22 -27.49 -21.34
CA PHE A 457 -14.49 -27.42 -19.90
C PHE A 457 -15.25 -28.66 -19.37
N LYS A 458 -16.28 -29.11 -20.09
CA LYS A 458 -17.05 -30.30 -19.69
C LYS A 458 -16.20 -31.56 -19.71
N ALA A 459 -15.35 -31.73 -20.72
CA ALA A 459 -14.45 -32.89 -20.81
C ALA A 459 -13.47 -32.94 -19.63
N HIS A 460 -13.03 -31.80 -19.11
CA HIS A 460 -12.19 -31.72 -17.91
C HIS A 460 -12.99 -31.92 -16.60
N LEU A 461 -14.23 -31.45 -16.54
CA LEU A 461 -15.10 -31.65 -15.36
C LEU A 461 -15.54 -33.11 -15.22
N ASP A 462 -15.87 -33.73 -16.34
CA ASP A 462 -16.32 -35.12 -16.47
C ASP A 462 -15.13 -36.09 -16.55
N ALA A 463 -13.89 -35.58 -16.55
CA ALA A 463 -12.70 -36.40 -16.47
C ALA A 463 -12.60 -37.04 -15.08
N GLU A 464 -13.27 -38.17 -14.91
CA GLU A 464 -13.00 -39.07 -13.79
C GLU A 464 -11.56 -39.57 -13.93
N VAL A 465 -10.80 -39.52 -12.83
CA VAL A 465 -9.53 -40.22 -12.73
C VAL A 465 -9.85 -41.71 -12.89
N ARG A 466 -9.73 -42.24 -14.11
CA ARG A 466 -9.73 -43.68 -14.35
C ARG A 466 -8.46 -44.23 -13.76
N ILE A 467 -8.51 -44.56 -12.47
CA ILE A 467 -7.42 -45.27 -11.84
C ILE A 467 -7.43 -46.67 -12.45
N HIS A 468 -6.47 -46.97 -13.31
CA HIS A 468 -6.25 -48.33 -13.78
C HIS A 468 -5.91 -49.19 -12.54
N PRO A 469 -6.73 -50.18 -12.17
CA PRO A 469 -6.48 -51.02 -11.00
C PRO A 469 -5.09 -51.68 -11.07
N GLU A 470 -4.69 -52.10 -12.27
CA GLU A 470 -3.37 -52.67 -12.58
C GLU A 470 -2.22 -51.68 -12.31
N ALA A 471 -2.43 -50.38 -12.51
CA ALA A 471 -1.42 -49.35 -12.23
C ALA A 471 -1.32 -49.06 -10.72
N LEU A 472 -2.44 -49.11 -10.01
CA LEU A 472 -2.51 -49.03 -8.55
C LEU A 472 -1.84 -50.25 -7.90
N GLU A 473 -2.11 -51.45 -8.41
CA GLU A 473 -1.48 -52.70 -7.97
C GLU A 473 0.02 -52.68 -8.25
N ALA A 474 0.45 -52.23 -9.45
CA ALA A 474 1.87 -52.08 -9.76
C ALA A 474 2.59 -51.01 -8.90
N LEU A 475 1.86 -49.97 -8.46
CA LEU A 475 2.37 -48.96 -7.51
C LEU A 475 2.40 -49.50 -6.07
N ALA A 476 1.40 -50.28 -5.68
CA ALA A 476 1.32 -50.94 -4.36
C ALA A 476 2.39 -52.03 -4.22
N GLU A 477 2.66 -52.80 -5.27
CA GLU A 477 3.74 -53.79 -5.35
C GLU A 477 5.13 -53.15 -5.28
N LYS A 478 5.27 -51.92 -5.80
CA LYS A 478 6.54 -51.16 -5.69
C LYS A 478 6.81 -50.60 -4.30
N GLY A 479 5.82 -50.63 -3.40
CA GLY A 479 5.93 -50.11 -2.03
C GLY A 479 6.26 -48.61 -1.96
N PRO A 480 6.19 -47.99 -0.77
CA PRO A 480 6.59 -46.61 -0.60
C PRO A 480 8.11 -46.50 -0.75
N ALA A 481 8.57 -46.10 -1.95
CA ALA A 481 9.98 -45.78 -2.21
C ALA A 481 10.53 -44.66 -1.29
N TYR A 482 9.68 -44.01 -0.50
CA TYR A 482 10.06 -43.00 0.49
C TYR A 482 10.49 -43.56 1.86
N ALA A 483 10.24 -44.84 2.16
CA ALA A 483 10.66 -45.44 3.44
C ALA A 483 12.06 -46.09 3.38
N ARG A 484 12.51 -46.56 2.20
CA ARG A 484 13.79 -47.29 2.09
C ARG A 484 15.05 -46.40 2.19
N TYR A 485 14.96 -45.12 1.83
CA TYR A 485 16.12 -44.22 1.89
C TYR A 485 16.51 -43.76 3.31
N ARG A 486 15.62 -43.91 4.32
CA ARG A 486 15.98 -43.59 5.72
C ARG A 486 16.70 -44.74 6.41
N ASP A 487 16.32 -45.98 6.11
CA ASP A 487 16.90 -47.15 6.79
C ASP A 487 18.26 -47.54 6.20
N GLU A 488 18.49 -47.36 4.90
CA GLU A 488 19.80 -47.66 4.30
C GLU A 488 20.89 -46.64 4.68
N ALA A 489 20.54 -45.37 4.88
CA ALA A 489 21.47 -44.33 5.34
C ALA A 489 21.88 -44.49 6.81
N HIS A 490 21.00 -45.06 7.65
CA HIS A 490 21.34 -45.38 9.03
C HIS A 490 22.04 -46.74 9.18
N ALA A 491 21.83 -47.69 8.25
CA ALA A 491 22.51 -48.99 8.28
C ALA A 491 23.96 -48.95 7.78
N THR A 492 24.34 -47.99 6.93
CA THR A 492 25.72 -47.84 6.45
C THR A 492 26.59 -46.91 7.31
N ALA A 493 26.01 -46.07 8.17
CA ALA A 493 26.77 -45.21 9.10
C ALA A 493 27.23 -45.91 10.39
N GLY A 494 26.93 -47.22 10.56
CA GLY A 494 27.31 -48.02 11.74
C GLY A 494 28.30 -49.15 11.45
N LYS A 495 28.81 -49.26 10.22
CA LYS A 495 29.87 -50.19 9.84
C LYS A 495 30.80 -49.53 8.82
N GLU A 496 31.64 -48.64 9.32
CA GLU A 496 33.07 -48.52 9.01
C GLU A 496 33.74 -47.62 10.04
#